data_AF-A0A5J4WBE7-F1
#
_entry.id   AF-A0A5J4WBE7-F1
#
_cell.length_a   1.000
_cell.length_b   1.000
_cell.length_c   1.000
_cell.angle_alpha   90.00
_cell.angle_beta   90.00
_cell.angle_gamma   90.00
#
_symmetry.space_group_name_H-M   'P 1'
#
loop_
_entity.id
_entity.type
_entity.pdbx_description
1 polymer ?
#
loop_
_entity_poly.entity_id
_entity_poly.type
_entity_poly.pdbx_seq_one_letter_code
_entity_poly.pdbx_strand_id
1 'polypeptide(L)'
;MKLFHSLSRLTSYKLSIHLNQEYDLQTFAVRHNSRLCLWYIHYYGDEQDQFELVRVGHACVLFTQIGTAGGYGEEQDKEINLGLFRISLFLNELHSGRNYSSSVPPQPLLAQSSEDQIEEEGGIEEVEAQLFNKRQQYGDKIKYCAGRAKASTLNNYIKWSSIRPRWV
;
A
#
# COMPACT_ATOMS: atom_id res chain seq x y z
N MET A 1 -11.59 2.32 -15.51
CA MET A 1 -12.71 2.78 -14.63
C MET A 1 -13.54 1.72 -13.91
N LYS A 2 -14.17 0.69 -14.51
CA LYS A 2 -14.99 -0.30 -13.73
C LYS A 2 -14.17 -1.34 -12.96
N LEU A 3 -13.06 -1.82 -13.54
CA LEU A 3 -12.24 -2.90 -12.96
C LEU A 3 -11.53 -2.46 -11.67
N PHE A 4 -10.77 -1.36 -11.70
CA PHE A 4 -10.05 -0.81 -10.54
C PHE A 4 -10.95 -0.58 -9.33
N HIS A 5 -12.10 0.06 -9.54
CA HIS A 5 -13.05 0.33 -8.47
C HIS A 5 -13.63 -0.95 -7.89
N SER A 6 -13.94 -1.94 -8.74
CA SER A 6 -14.43 -3.24 -8.29
C SER A 6 -13.37 -3.98 -7.46
N LEU A 7 -12.12 -4.03 -7.96
CA LEU A 7 -11.01 -4.67 -7.24
C LEU A 7 -10.73 -3.99 -5.90
N SER A 8 -10.70 -2.65 -5.87
CA SER A 8 -10.51 -1.86 -4.64
C SER A 8 -11.59 -2.23 -3.60
N ARG A 9 -12.87 -2.24 -3.99
CA ARG A 9 -13.96 -2.67 -3.10
C ARG A 9 -13.86 -4.13 -2.65
N LEU A 10 -13.36 -5.02 -3.50
CA LEU A 10 -13.23 -6.43 -3.14
C LEU A 10 -12.11 -6.69 -2.12
N THR A 11 -11.14 -5.79 -1.99
CA THR A 11 -10.07 -5.89 -0.98
C THR A 11 -10.56 -5.80 0.47
N SER A 12 -11.73 -5.19 0.67
CA SER A 12 -12.43 -5.09 1.95
C SER A 12 -13.75 -5.89 1.97
N TYR A 13 -13.95 -6.78 0.98
CA TYR A 13 -15.18 -7.57 0.88
C TYR A 13 -15.44 -8.36 2.17
N LYS A 14 -16.56 -8.03 2.82
CA LYS A 14 -17.03 -8.67 4.06
C LYS A 14 -15.95 -8.72 5.14
N LEU A 15 -15.09 -7.71 5.17
CA LEU A 15 -14.10 -7.54 6.23
C LEU A 15 -14.83 -7.47 7.58
N SER A 16 -14.29 -8.17 8.58
CA SER A 16 -14.84 -8.26 9.94
C SER A 16 -16.17 -9.02 10.09
N ILE A 17 -16.60 -9.77 9.06
CA ILE A 17 -17.77 -10.66 9.15
C ILE A 17 -17.26 -12.10 9.25
N HIS A 18 -17.56 -12.76 10.37
CA HIS A 18 -17.24 -14.17 10.63
C HIS A 18 -18.53 -14.98 10.67
N LEU A 19 -18.79 -15.77 9.63
CA LEU A 19 -20.00 -16.60 9.54
C LEU A 19 -19.71 -18.06 9.87
N ASN A 20 -18.79 -18.65 9.11
CA ASN A 20 -18.31 -20.01 9.30
C ASN A 20 -16.97 -20.16 8.58
N GLN A 21 -16.25 -21.25 8.87
CA GLN A 21 -14.90 -21.45 8.35
C GLN A 21 -14.82 -21.44 6.82
N GLU A 22 -15.76 -22.10 6.13
CA GLU A 22 -15.75 -22.17 4.66
C GLU A 22 -16.00 -20.79 4.04
N TYR A 23 -16.99 -20.06 4.54
CA TYR A 23 -17.30 -18.71 4.08
C TYR A 23 -16.14 -17.74 4.36
N ASP A 24 -15.54 -17.82 5.54
CA ASP A 24 -14.41 -16.97 5.94
C ASP A 24 -13.19 -17.22 5.03
N LEU A 25 -12.91 -18.49 4.66
CA LEU A 25 -11.88 -18.85 3.68
C LEU A 25 -12.18 -18.30 2.28
N GLN A 26 -13.43 -18.41 1.81
CA GLN A 26 -13.83 -17.87 0.51
C GLN A 26 -13.68 -16.33 0.46
N THR A 27 -14.15 -15.63 1.49
CA THR A 27 -14.02 -14.16 1.53
C THR A 27 -12.55 -13.72 1.66
N PHE A 28 -11.73 -14.46 2.41
CA PHE A 28 -10.29 -14.23 2.46
C PHE A 28 -9.65 -14.38 1.08
N ALA A 29 -9.96 -15.46 0.35
CA ALA A 29 -9.45 -15.68 -0.99
C ALA A 29 -9.84 -14.56 -1.95
N VAL A 30 -11.08 -14.05 -1.88
CA VAL A 30 -11.53 -12.90 -2.68
C VAL A 30 -10.70 -11.66 -2.38
N ARG A 31 -10.50 -11.33 -1.10
CA ARG A 31 -9.68 -10.17 -0.68
C ARG A 31 -8.23 -10.32 -1.14
N HIS A 32 -7.64 -11.50 -0.90
CA HIS A 32 -6.25 -11.80 -1.26
C HIS A 32 -6.02 -11.70 -2.76
N ASN A 33 -6.85 -12.35 -3.57
CA ASN A 33 -6.72 -12.31 -5.04
C ASN A 33 -6.95 -10.91 -5.59
N SER A 34 -7.89 -10.15 -5.04
CA SER A 34 -8.14 -8.77 -5.48
C SER A 34 -6.93 -7.86 -5.23
N ARG A 35 -6.29 -8.00 -4.06
CA ARG A 35 -5.05 -7.29 -3.71
C ARG A 35 -3.89 -7.69 -4.64
N LEU A 36 -3.76 -8.98 -4.96
CA LEU A 36 -2.77 -9.46 -5.93
C LEU A 36 -3.01 -8.89 -7.33
N CYS A 37 -4.25 -8.84 -7.79
CA CYS A 37 -4.60 -8.23 -9.07
C CYS A 37 -4.20 -6.75 -9.11
N LEU A 38 -4.54 -5.98 -8.07
CA LEU A 38 -4.13 -4.57 -7.97
C LEU A 38 -2.61 -4.40 -7.95
N TRP A 39 -1.90 -5.28 -7.26
CA TRP A 39 -0.43 -5.30 -7.25
C TRP A 39 0.15 -5.56 -8.65
N TYR A 40 -0.40 -6.52 -9.40
CA TYR A 40 0.04 -6.77 -10.76
C TYR A 40 -0.22 -5.58 -11.69
N ILE A 41 -1.36 -4.92 -11.54
CA ILE A 41 -1.67 -3.70 -12.29
C ILE A 41 -0.70 -2.58 -11.94
N HIS A 42 -0.40 -2.38 -10.65
CA HIS A 42 0.64 -1.42 -10.22
C HIS A 42 1.99 -1.75 -10.88
N TYR A 43 2.42 -3.00 -10.81
CA TYR A 43 3.75 -3.42 -11.22
C TYR A 43 3.97 -3.50 -12.73
N TYR A 44 2.92 -3.69 -13.54
CA TYR A 44 3.04 -3.81 -15.00
C TYR A 44 2.30 -2.73 -15.78
N GLY A 45 1.37 -2.03 -15.13
CA GLY A 45 0.56 -0.99 -15.75
C GLY A 45 1.34 0.24 -16.15
N ASP A 46 0.75 1.03 -17.03
CA ASP A 46 1.32 2.27 -17.53
C ASP A 46 0.96 3.49 -16.66
N GLU A 47 1.19 4.70 -17.17
CA GLU A 47 0.85 5.95 -16.50
C GLU A 47 -0.66 6.06 -16.20
N GLN A 48 -1.51 5.63 -17.14
CA GLN A 48 -2.97 5.67 -16.97
C GLN A 48 -3.42 4.70 -15.88
N ASP A 49 -2.80 3.52 -15.80
CA ASP A 49 -3.08 2.57 -14.73
C ASP A 49 -2.65 3.13 -13.35
N GLN A 50 -1.50 3.80 -13.26
CA GLN A 50 -1.08 4.48 -12.02
C GLN A 50 -2.07 5.57 -11.59
N PHE A 51 -2.55 6.39 -12.53
CA PHE A 51 -3.60 7.37 -12.28
C PHE A 51 -4.88 6.72 -11.74
N GLU A 52 -5.33 5.63 -12.35
CA GLU A 52 -6.53 4.92 -11.91
C GLU A 52 -6.36 4.32 -10.51
N LEU A 53 -5.18 3.79 -10.16
CA LEU A 53 -4.86 3.27 -8.82
C LEU A 53 -4.98 4.35 -7.74
N VAL A 54 -4.38 5.51 -7.97
CA VAL A 54 -4.42 6.65 -7.04
C VAL A 54 -5.86 7.12 -6.87
N ARG A 55 -6.62 7.23 -7.96
CA ARG A 55 -8.03 7.65 -7.91
C ARG A 55 -8.93 6.69 -7.13
N VAL A 56 -8.61 5.39 -7.09
CA VAL A 56 -9.40 4.40 -6.31
C VAL A 56 -8.87 4.17 -4.90
N GLY A 57 -7.94 5.01 -4.42
CA GLY A 57 -7.38 4.90 -3.07
C GLY A 57 -6.51 3.67 -2.89
N HIS A 58 -5.77 3.25 -3.92
CA HIS A 58 -4.94 2.04 -3.83
C HIS A 58 -3.91 2.14 -2.70
N ALA A 59 -3.39 3.34 -2.44
CA ALA A 59 -2.51 3.58 -1.31
C ALA A 59 -3.17 3.13 0.00
N CYS A 60 -4.34 3.67 0.34
CA CYS A 60 -5.12 3.30 1.52
C CYS A 60 -5.39 1.80 1.62
N VAL A 61 -5.70 1.14 0.49
CA VAL A 61 -5.88 -0.32 0.44
C VAL A 61 -4.61 -1.07 0.88
N LEU A 62 -3.42 -0.59 0.51
CA LEU A 62 -2.15 -1.20 0.94
C LEU A 62 -1.89 -0.98 2.44
N PHE A 63 -2.23 0.20 2.97
CA PHE A 63 -2.05 0.51 4.40
C PHE A 63 -3.02 -0.27 5.29
N THR A 64 -4.31 -0.27 4.97
CA THR A 64 -5.34 -1.04 5.70
C THR A 64 -5.08 -2.55 5.68
N GLN A 65 -4.42 -3.08 4.63
CA GLN A 65 -4.00 -4.48 4.59
C GLN A 65 -3.03 -4.82 5.74
N ILE A 66 -2.13 -3.90 6.10
CA ILE A 66 -1.11 -4.15 7.13
C ILE A 66 -1.77 -4.29 8.50
N GLY A 67 -2.70 -3.39 8.83
CA GLY A 67 -3.45 -3.42 10.09
C GLY A 67 -4.35 -4.66 10.23
N THR A 68 -4.79 -5.22 9.10
CA THR A 68 -5.74 -6.35 9.06
C THR A 68 -5.10 -7.69 8.68
N ALA A 69 -3.77 -7.80 8.66
CA ALA A 69 -3.08 -9.06 8.39
C ALA A 69 -3.53 -10.12 9.41
N GLY A 70 -4.37 -11.06 9.00
CA GLY A 70 -5.13 -11.97 9.88
C GLY A 70 -4.50 -13.35 10.09
N GLY A 71 -3.28 -13.59 9.62
CA GLY A 71 -2.58 -14.86 9.78
C GLY A 71 -2.05 -15.11 11.20
N TYR A 72 -1.31 -16.19 11.38
CA TYR A 72 -0.57 -16.49 12.61
C TYR A 72 0.88 -16.86 12.29
N GLY A 73 1.81 -16.45 13.16
CA GLY A 73 3.23 -16.79 13.02
C GLY A 73 3.88 -16.24 11.74
N GLU A 74 4.70 -17.06 11.08
CA GLU A 74 5.53 -16.64 9.94
C GLU A 74 4.73 -16.16 8.72
N GLU A 75 3.54 -16.70 8.49
CA GLU A 75 2.73 -16.36 7.32
C GLU A 75 2.23 -14.90 7.40
N GLN A 76 1.74 -14.51 8.58
CA GLN A 76 1.34 -13.14 8.86
C GLN A 76 2.53 -12.18 8.74
N ASP A 77 3.71 -12.60 9.19
CA ASP A 77 4.91 -11.77 9.11
C ASP A 77 5.35 -11.54 7.66
N LYS A 78 5.23 -12.56 6.81
CA LYS A 78 5.47 -12.45 5.36
C LYS A 78 4.46 -11.52 4.70
N GLU A 79 3.19 -11.62 5.05
CA GLU A 79 2.14 -10.73 4.52
C GLU A 79 2.37 -9.27 4.91
N ILE A 80 2.70 -9.01 6.18
CA ILE A 80 3.04 -7.67 6.68
C ILE A 80 4.28 -7.14 5.94
N ASN A 81 5.34 -7.95 5.85
CA ASN A 81 6.57 -7.56 5.17
C ASN A 81 6.33 -7.23 3.70
N LEU A 82 5.52 -8.04 3.01
CA LEU A 82 5.15 -7.82 1.63
C LEU A 82 4.30 -6.55 1.48
N GLY A 83 3.30 -6.33 2.35
CA GLY A 83 2.50 -5.12 2.37
C GLY A 83 3.35 -3.85 2.49
N LEU A 84 4.27 -3.82 3.46
CA LEU A 84 5.21 -2.71 3.67
C LEU A 84 6.13 -2.47 2.47
N PHE A 85 6.60 -3.55 1.83
CA PHE A 85 7.38 -3.46 0.60
C PHE A 85 6.57 -2.84 -0.54
N ARG A 86 5.31 -3.26 -0.71
CA ARG A 86 4.41 -2.73 -1.76
C ARG A 86 4.13 -1.25 -1.58
N ILE A 87 3.86 -0.80 -0.35
CA ILE A 87 3.69 0.63 -0.02
C ILE A 87 4.93 1.42 -0.42
N SER A 88 6.10 0.96 0.03
CA SER A 88 7.36 1.63 -0.27
C SER A 88 7.57 1.73 -1.77
N LEU A 89 7.31 0.65 -2.51
CA LEU A 89 7.49 0.64 -3.95
C LEU A 89 6.52 1.61 -4.65
N PHE A 90 5.24 1.54 -4.31
CA PHE A 90 4.20 2.39 -4.89
C PHE A 90 4.51 3.89 -4.74
N LEU A 91 4.80 4.34 -3.51
CA LEU A 91 5.13 5.74 -3.25
C LEU A 91 6.42 6.17 -3.97
N ASN A 92 7.47 5.36 -3.93
CA ASN A 92 8.74 5.70 -4.61
C ASN A 92 8.57 5.80 -6.13
N GLU A 93 7.74 4.96 -6.73
CA GLU A 93 7.45 5.02 -8.17
C GLU A 93 6.65 6.25 -8.56
N LEU A 94 5.70 6.69 -7.72
CA LEU A 94 5.03 7.97 -7.95
C LEU A 94 6.01 9.15 -7.89
N HIS A 95 7.03 9.10 -7.02
CA HIS A 95 8.00 10.19 -6.87
C HIS A 95 9.18 10.17 -7.84
N SER A 96 9.60 8.98 -8.27
CA SER A 96 10.85 8.78 -9.04
C SER A 96 10.64 8.09 -10.38
N GLY A 97 9.42 7.67 -10.69
CA GLY A 97 9.11 6.86 -11.86
C GLY A 97 9.55 5.41 -11.72
N ARG A 98 9.27 4.61 -12.75
CA ARG A 98 9.67 3.21 -12.88
C ARG A 98 10.29 2.98 -14.27
N ASN A 99 11.35 2.15 -14.36
CA ASN A 99 12.07 1.90 -15.62
C ASN A 99 12.37 0.42 -15.92
N TYR A 100 11.74 -0.54 -15.23
CA TYR A 100 12.11 -1.95 -15.37
C TYR A 100 10.98 -2.85 -15.92
N SER A 101 9.72 -2.67 -15.51
CA SER A 101 8.58 -3.44 -16.07
C SER A 101 7.75 -2.65 -17.10
N SER A 102 7.49 -1.37 -16.83
CA SER A 102 6.96 -0.39 -17.78
C SER A 102 7.60 0.95 -17.43
N SER A 103 7.97 1.71 -18.45
CA SER A 103 8.56 3.02 -18.23
C SER A 103 7.45 4.00 -17.88
N VAL A 104 7.44 4.48 -16.65
CA VAL A 104 6.48 5.48 -16.16
C VAL A 104 7.30 6.65 -15.60
N PRO A 105 7.07 7.89 -16.05
CA PRO A 105 7.76 9.05 -15.52
C PRO A 105 7.34 9.32 -14.06
N PRO A 106 8.12 10.13 -13.30
CA PRO A 106 7.67 10.63 -12.01
C PRO A 106 6.31 11.36 -12.10
N GLN A 107 5.40 11.07 -11.17
CA GLN A 107 4.05 11.63 -11.07
C GLN A 107 3.83 12.31 -9.71
N PRO A 108 4.51 13.45 -9.43
CA PRO A 108 4.53 14.06 -8.10
C PRO A 108 3.15 14.53 -7.59
N LEU A 109 2.24 14.93 -8.49
CA LEU A 109 0.88 15.32 -8.10
C LEU A 109 0.06 14.14 -7.59
N LEU A 110 0.25 12.96 -8.20
CA LEU A 110 -0.42 11.73 -7.75
C LEU A 110 0.18 11.19 -6.46
N ALA A 111 1.49 11.38 -6.30
CA ALA A 111 2.19 11.10 -5.07
C ALA A 111 1.61 11.91 -3.91
N GLN A 112 1.44 13.23 -4.10
CA GLN A 112 0.81 14.11 -3.12
C GLN A 112 -0.63 13.67 -2.82
N SER A 113 -1.45 13.42 -3.84
CA SER A 113 -2.83 12.95 -3.64
C SER A 113 -2.90 11.63 -2.86
N SER A 114 -1.90 10.75 -3.01
CA SER A 114 -1.83 9.50 -2.25
C SER A 114 -1.42 9.76 -0.81
N GLU A 115 -0.44 10.63 -0.57
CA GLU A 115 0.03 11.02 0.76
C GLU A 115 -1.10 11.68 1.57
N ASP A 116 -1.83 12.62 0.98
CA ASP A 116 -2.97 13.29 1.61
C ASP A 116 -4.05 12.26 2.01
N GLN A 117 -4.37 11.30 1.14
CA GLN A 117 -5.33 10.22 1.45
C GLN A 117 -4.84 9.30 2.58
N ILE A 118 -3.55 8.95 2.58
CA ILE A 118 -2.96 8.10 3.62
C ILE A 118 -3.04 8.80 4.99
N GLU A 119 -2.75 10.10 5.04
CA GLU A 119 -2.85 10.88 6.26
C GLU A 119 -4.31 11.00 6.74
N GLU A 120 -5.25 11.30 5.84
CA GLU A 120 -6.68 11.40 6.17
C GLU A 120 -7.26 10.09 6.71
N GLU A 121 -6.83 8.94 6.17
CA GLU A 121 -7.30 7.62 6.58
C GLU A 121 -6.49 6.98 7.73
N GLY A 122 -5.49 7.68 8.28
CA GLY A 122 -4.67 7.16 9.39
C GLY A 122 -3.76 5.99 9.00
N GLY A 123 -3.33 5.94 7.74
CA GLY A 123 -2.44 4.88 7.26
C GLY A 123 -1.04 4.95 7.86
N ILE A 124 -0.56 6.14 8.26
CA ILE A 124 0.77 6.29 8.87
C ILE A 124 0.85 5.51 10.18
N GLU A 125 -0.19 5.59 11.01
CA GLU A 125 -0.33 4.91 12.28
C GLU A 125 -0.21 3.39 12.12
N GLU A 126 -0.79 2.83 11.04
CA GLU A 126 -0.70 1.40 10.74
C GLU A 126 0.74 0.95 10.45
N VAL A 127 1.54 1.78 9.77
CA VAL A 127 2.97 1.51 9.54
C VAL A 127 3.79 1.70 10.82
N GLU A 128 3.47 2.72 11.61
CA GLU A 128 4.15 2.97 12.89
C GLU A 128 3.93 1.84 13.89
N ALA A 129 2.73 1.26 13.95
CA ALA A 129 2.45 0.09 14.76
C ALA A 129 3.39 -1.08 14.44
N GLN A 130 3.80 -1.23 13.17
CA GLN A 130 4.74 -2.28 12.76
C GLN A 130 6.21 -2.02 13.14
N LEU A 131 6.60 -0.77 13.43
CA LEU A 131 7.94 -0.44 13.93
C LEU A 131 8.20 -1.02 15.34
N PHE A 132 7.15 -1.18 16.13
CA PHE A 132 7.22 -1.72 17.49
C PHE A 132 6.81 -3.19 17.57
N ASN A 133 6.58 -3.83 16.42
CA ASN A 133 6.19 -5.23 16.36
C ASN A 133 7.30 -6.12 16.96
N LYS A 134 6.95 -6.90 18.01
CA LYS A 134 7.88 -7.70 18.83
C LYS A 134 8.06 -9.16 18.36
N ARG A 135 7.60 -9.50 17.17
CA ARG A 135 7.64 -10.89 16.67
C ARG A 135 9.08 -11.35 16.42
N GLN A 136 9.43 -12.53 16.93
CA GLN A 136 10.82 -12.97 17.08
C GLN A 136 11.54 -13.31 15.76
N GLN A 137 10.86 -13.91 14.78
CA GLN A 137 11.54 -14.51 13.62
C GLN A 137 11.67 -13.57 12.42
N TYR A 138 10.76 -12.59 12.28
CA TYR A 138 10.76 -11.60 11.19
C TYR A 138 10.74 -10.14 11.67
N GLY A 139 10.78 -9.91 12.98
CA GLY A 139 10.66 -8.57 13.57
C GLY A 139 11.62 -7.55 12.99
N ASP A 140 12.90 -7.90 12.80
CA ASP A 140 13.90 -6.97 12.26
C ASP A 140 13.63 -6.61 10.80
N LYS A 141 13.18 -7.57 9.99
CA LYS A 141 12.82 -7.34 8.58
C LYS A 141 11.56 -6.48 8.47
N ILE A 142 10.56 -6.73 9.31
CA ILE A 142 9.33 -5.94 9.40
C ILE A 142 9.67 -4.50 9.81
N LYS A 143 10.48 -4.31 10.84
CA LYS A 143 10.94 -2.98 11.28
C LYS A 143 11.70 -2.24 10.18
N TYR A 144 12.61 -2.92 9.50
CA TYR A 144 13.34 -2.34 8.37
C TYR A 144 12.38 -1.89 7.25
N CYS A 145 11.44 -2.75 6.85
CA CYS A 145 10.45 -2.43 5.83
C CYS A 145 9.47 -1.33 6.28
N ALA A 146 9.07 -1.30 7.55
CA ALA A 146 8.26 -0.25 8.13
C ALA A 146 8.99 1.09 8.15
N GLY A 147 10.29 1.09 8.50
CA GLY A 147 11.14 2.26 8.39
C GLY A 147 11.23 2.78 6.96
N ARG A 148 11.37 1.88 5.97
CA ARG A 148 11.36 2.26 4.55
C ARG A 148 10.02 2.79 4.07
N ALA A 149 8.90 2.19 4.49
CA ALA A 149 7.57 2.65 4.14
C ALA A 149 7.33 4.06 4.71
N LYS A 150 7.60 4.24 6.01
CA LYS A 150 7.55 5.55 6.68
C LYS A 150 8.46 6.59 6.03
N ALA A 151 9.70 6.21 5.68
CA ALA A 151 10.61 7.10 4.97
C ALA A 151 10.12 7.44 3.56
N SER A 152 9.45 6.51 2.87
CA SER A 152 8.87 6.77 1.53
C SER A 152 7.69 7.74 1.62
N THR A 153 6.95 7.75 2.73
CA THR A 153 5.92 8.78 3.01
C THR A 153 6.57 10.13 3.39
N LEU A 154 7.60 10.13 4.24
CA LEU A 154 8.18 11.37 4.81
C LEU A 154 9.28 12.04 3.97
N ASN A 155 10.23 11.28 3.42
CA ASN A 155 11.35 11.85 2.64
C ASN A 155 10.86 12.54 1.37
N ASN A 156 9.75 12.06 0.81
CA ASN A 156 9.20 12.67 -0.37
C ASN A 156 8.42 13.96 -0.05
N TYR A 157 7.75 14.04 1.10
CA TYR A 157 7.22 15.29 1.64
C TYR A 157 8.32 16.36 1.81
N ILE A 158 9.51 15.99 2.32
CA ILE A 158 10.66 16.90 2.47
C ILE A 158 11.28 17.28 1.11
N LYS A 159 11.51 16.31 0.23
CA LYS A 159 12.04 16.53 -1.13
C LYS A 159 11.14 17.45 -1.94
N TRP A 160 9.83 17.36 -1.74
CA TRP A 160 8.89 18.20 -2.46
C TRP A 160 8.58 19.54 -1.79
N SER A 161 8.50 19.62 -0.45
CA SER A 161 8.40 20.92 0.25
C SER A 161 9.64 21.80 0.02
N SER A 162 10.79 21.21 -0.30
CA SER A 162 11.99 21.91 -0.77
C SER A 162 11.96 22.31 -2.25
N ILE A 163 11.08 21.71 -3.06
CA ILE A 163 10.86 22.04 -4.49
C ILE A 163 9.69 23.04 -4.66
N ARG A 164 8.78 23.18 -3.69
CA ARG A 164 7.76 24.25 -3.72
C ARG A 164 8.46 25.62 -3.83
N PRO A 165 8.19 26.44 -4.86
CA PRO A 165 8.63 27.82 -4.84
C PRO A 165 7.96 28.50 -3.64
N ARG A 166 8.76 29.12 -2.78
CA ARG A 166 8.26 30.07 -1.78
C ARG A 166 7.74 31.29 -2.55
N TRP A 167 6.49 31.24 -3.00
CA TRP A 167 5.78 32.46 -3.32
C TRP A 167 5.54 33.19 -1.99
N VAL A 168 6.28 34.29 -1.81
CA VAL A 168 6.06 35.31 -0.77
C VAL A 168 4.97 36.24 -1.26
#